data_AF-A0AAU3LKY7-F1
#
_entry.id   AF-A0AAU3LKY7-F1
#
_cell.length_a   1.000
_cell.length_b   1.000
_cell.length_c   1.000
_cell.angle_alpha   90.00
_cell.angle_beta   90.00
_cell.angle_gamma   90.00
#
_symmetry.space_group_name_H-M   'P 1'
#
loop_
_entity.id
_entity.type
_entity.pdbx_description
1 polymer ?
#
loop_
_entity_poly.entity_id
_entity_poly.type
_entity_poly.pdbx_seq_one_letter_code
_entity_poly.pdbx_strand_id
1 'polypeptide(L)'
;MCTYTTVKGEVDGSAKGPNGSWFHVSDVTVYFDHPVHAMAEHTLNIDLTDPAKGPSARVALELSAESARTLVAAVQEALAAVPPALTA
;
A
#
# COMPACT_ATOMS: atom_id res chain seq x y z
N MET A 1 10.81 -18.23 2.40
CA MET A 1 12.01 -17.59 2.98
C MET A 1 11.69 -16.11 3.18
N CYS A 2 11.54 -15.66 4.43
CA CYS A 2 11.31 -14.24 4.74
C CYS A 2 12.50 -13.41 4.24
N THR A 3 12.24 -12.38 3.45
CA THR A 3 13.31 -11.52 2.92
C THR A 3 13.76 -10.46 3.93
N TYR A 4 12.96 -10.22 4.99
CA TYR A 4 13.10 -9.14 5.98
C TYR A 4 13.33 -7.74 5.39
N THR A 5 13.12 -7.57 4.08
CA THR A 5 13.31 -6.30 3.39
C THR A 5 12.01 -5.53 3.52
N THR A 6 12.10 -4.42 4.25
CA THR A 6 10.99 -3.50 4.48
C THR A 6 11.39 -2.14 3.96
N VAL A 7 10.62 -1.61 3.03
CA VAL A 7 10.74 -0.24 2.51
C VAL A 7 9.66 0.60 3.18
N LYS A 8 10.04 1.74 3.75
CA LYS A 8 9.12 2.70 4.35
C LYS A 8 9.12 4.00 3.56
N GLY A 9 7.99 4.67 3.52
CA GLY A 9 7.85 6.00 2.95
C GLY A 9 6.78 6.79 3.68
N GLU A 10 6.88 8.12 3.58
CA GLU A 10 5.83 9.04 4.02
C GLU A 10 4.89 9.30 2.85
N VAL A 11 3.60 9.40 3.15
CA VAL A 11 2.55 9.78 2.18
C VAL A 11 1.60 10.75 2.86
N ASP A 12 0.92 11.58 2.08
CA ASP A 12 -0.18 12.41 2.59
C ASP A 12 -1.44 12.03 1.82
N GLY A 13 -2.38 11.40 2.51
CA GLY A 13 -3.57 10.89 1.85
C GLY A 13 -4.71 10.53 2.80
N SER A 14 -5.74 9.94 2.23
CA SER A 14 -6.86 9.40 3.00
C SER A 14 -7.18 8.00 2.51
N ALA A 15 -7.40 7.08 3.45
CA ALA A 15 -7.81 5.72 3.17
C ALA A 15 -9.18 5.43 3.78
N LYS A 16 -9.92 4.54 3.12
CA LYS A 16 -11.23 4.08 3.57
C LYS A 16 -11.05 2.76 4.31
N GLY A 17 -11.24 2.79 5.63
CA GLY A 17 -11.20 1.63 6.49
C GLY A 17 -12.52 0.85 6.55
N PRO A 18 -12.60 -0.16 7.44
CA PRO A 18 -13.81 -0.94 7.69
C PRO A 18 -15.02 -0.05 7.99
N ASN A 19 -16.22 -0.53 7.63
CA ASN A 19 -17.49 0.20 7.76
C ASN A 19 -17.56 1.53 6.99
N GLY A 20 -16.60 1.78 6.08
CA GLY A 20 -16.58 2.95 5.21
C GLY A 20 -16.07 4.24 5.86
N SER A 21 -15.55 4.15 7.08
CA SER A 21 -14.85 5.23 7.76
C SER A 21 -13.60 5.67 6.97
N TRP A 22 -13.38 6.97 6.84
CA TRP A 22 -12.14 7.51 6.27
C TRP A 22 -11.19 7.96 7.36
N PHE A 23 -9.90 7.75 7.14
CA PHE A 23 -8.83 8.24 8.01
C PHE A 23 -7.66 8.75 7.17
N HIS A 24 -6.93 9.72 7.74
CA HIS A 24 -5.67 10.19 7.17
C HIS A 24 -4.66 9.04 7.12
N VAL A 25 -3.82 9.00 6.09
CA VAL A 25 -2.68 8.09 6.01
C VAL A 25 -1.43 8.93 5.92
N SER A 26 -0.47 8.65 6.79
CA SER A 26 0.83 9.33 6.88
C SER A 26 1.99 8.46 6.42
N ASP A 27 1.81 7.13 6.48
CA ASP A 27 2.91 6.18 6.28
C ASP A 27 2.51 5.08 5.29
N VAL A 28 3.48 4.67 4.48
CA VAL A 28 3.42 3.45 3.67
C VAL A 28 4.58 2.54 4.04
N THR A 29 4.28 1.25 4.25
CA THR A 29 5.28 0.20 4.45
C THR A 29 5.10 -0.89 3.41
N VAL A 30 6.17 -1.27 2.71
CA VAL A 30 6.17 -2.29 1.66
C VAL A 30 7.18 -3.39 2.01
N TYR A 31 6.76 -4.65 2.00
CA TYR A 31 7.62 -5.78 2.35
C TYR A 31 7.22 -7.06 1.63
N PHE A 32 8.16 -8.00 1.45
CA PHE A 32 7.90 -9.29 0.79
C PHE A 32 8.02 -10.46 1.78
N ASP A 33 6.89 -11.03 2.17
CA ASP A 33 6.79 -12.07 3.21
C ASP A 33 5.49 -12.90 3.09
N HIS A 34 5.26 -13.81 4.02
CA HIS A 34 4.07 -14.64 4.10
C HIS A 34 2.83 -13.77 4.35
N PRO A 35 1.76 -13.96 3.57
CA PRO A 35 0.49 -13.28 3.79
C PRO A 35 -0.20 -13.78 5.06
N VAL A 36 -1.12 -12.96 5.58
CA VAL A 36 -2.08 -13.36 6.61
C VAL A 36 -3.34 -13.96 5.99
N HIS A 37 -3.79 -13.47 4.83
CA HIS A 37 -5.08 -13.84 4.24
C HIS A 37 -4.99 -14.39 2.81
N ALA A 38 -4.09 -13.89 1.96
CA ALA A 38 -3.91 -14.40 0.61
C ALA A 38 -3.43 -15.87 0.63
N MET A 39 -3.84 -16.65 -0.37
CA MET A 39 -3.51 -18.09 -0.44
C MET A 39 -2.16 -18.41 -1.11
N ALA A 40 -1.31 -17.39 -1.34
CA ALA A 40 0.03 -17.57 -1.88
C ALA A 40 1.04 -17.86 -0.76
N GLU A 41 2.14 -18.57 -1.06
CA GLU A 41 3.19 -18.82 -0.06
C GLU A 41 3.88 -17.52 0.39
N HIS A 42 4.10 -16.60 -0.56
CA HIS A 42 4.67 -15.27 -0.29
C HIS A 42 3.93 -14.22 -1.12
N THR A 43 3.86 -13.01 -0.56
CA THR A 43 3.23 -11.84 -1.18
C THR A 43 4.09 -10.60 -1.01
N LEU A 44 3.91 -9.63 -1.91
CA LEU A 44 4.25 -8.25 -1.63
C LEU A 44 3.11 -7.63 -0.84
N ASN A 45 3.43 -7.18 0.36
CA ASN A 45 2.50 -6.57 1.30
C ASN A 45 2.69 -5.06 1.27
N ILE A 46 1.58 -4.32 1.34
CA ILE A 46 1.57 -2.86 1.45
C ILE A 46 0.65 -2.50 2.60
N ASP A 47 1.19 -1.81 3.61
CA ASP A 47 0.43 -1.22 4.70
C ASP A 47 0.39 0.30 4.54
N LEU A 48 -0.82 0.86 4.43
CA LEU A 48 -1.10 2.29 4.52
C LEU A 48 -1.63 2.59 5.93
N THR A 49 -0.90 3.36 6.73
CA THR A 49 -1.20 3.50 8.17
C THR A 49 -1.29 4.95 8.65
N ASP A 50 -1.97 5.14 9.78
CA ASP A 50 -1.89 6.32 10.65
C ASP A 50 -1.37 5.88 12.04
N PRO A 51 -0.04 5.89 12.26
CA PRO A 51 0.54 5.36 13.49
C PRO A 51 0.05 6.08 14.75
N ALA A 52 -0.35 7.36 14.64
CA ALA A 52 -0.86 8.14 15.76
C ALA A 52 -2.24 7.66 16.25
N LYS A 53 -3.00 6.94 15.41
CA LYS A 53 -4.30 6.35 15.76
C LYS A 53 -4.21 4.87 16.16
N GLY A 54 -2.98 4.34 16.29
CA GLY A 54 -2.73 2.97 16.71
C GLY A 54 -2.81 1.95 15.56
N PRO A 55 -2.54 0.67 15.86
CA PRO A 55 -2.26 -0.35 14.84
C PRO A 55 -3.46 -0.74 13.97
N SER A 56 -4.68 -0.40 14.38
CA SER A 56 -5.91 -0.68 13.62
C SER A 56 -6.22 0.37 12.56
N ALA A 57 -5.59 1.55 12.61
CA ALA A 57 -5.73 2.59 11.59
C ALA A 57 -4.84 2.26 10.39
N ARG A 58 -5.19 1.18 9.68
CA ARG A 58 -4.43 0.68 8.54
C ARG A 58 -5.31 0.09 7.44
N VAL A 59 -4.85 0.21 6.21
CA VAL A 59 -5.31 -0.59 5.06
C VAL A 59 -4.14 -1.44 4.59
N ALA A 60 -4.31 -2.76 4.67
CA ALA A 60 -3.31 -3.75 4.28
C ALA A 60 -3.69 -4.38 2.93
N LEU A 61 -2.72 -4.50 2.03
CA LEU A 61 -2.84 -5.22 0.76
C LEU A 61 -1.83 -6.37 0.76
N GLU A 62 -2.26 -7.53 0.28
CA GLU A 62 -1.41 -8.70 0.08
C GLU A 62 -1.49 -9.12 -1.38
N LEU A 63 -0.40 -8.96 -2.13
CA LEU A 63 -0.39 -9.11 -3.58
C LEU A 63 0.62 -10.17 -4.02
N SER A 64 0.30 -10.91 -5.08
CA SER A 64 1.34 -11.66 -5.78
C SER A 64 2.39 -10.69 -6.34
N ALA A 65 3.62 -11.17 -6.58
CA ALA A 65 4.66 -10.34 -7.18
C ALA A 65 4.27 -9.83 -8.59
N GLU A 66 3.43 -10.57 -9.32
CA GLU A 66 2.88 -10.13 -10.60
C GLU A 66 1.88 -8.98 -10.40
N SER A 67 0.87 -9.17 -9.54
CA SER A 67 -0.13 -8.14 -9.26
C SER A 67 0.47 -6.86 -8.69
N ALA A 68 1.53 -6.97 -7.87
CA ALA A 68 2.29 -5.84 -7.38
C ALA A 68 2.92 -5.01 -8.50
N ARG A 69 3.53 -5.66 -9.51
CA ARG A 69 4.09 -4.96 -10.68
C ARG A 69 2.99 -4.32 -11.52
N THR A 70 1.85 -5.01 -11.68
CA THR A 70 0.67 -4.46 -12.36
C THR A 70 0.14 -3.21 -11.64
N LEU A 71 0.07 -3.22 -10.30
CA LEU A 71 -0.33 -2.04 -9.52
C LEU A 71 0.61 -0.85 -9.77
N VAL A 72 1.93 -1.07 -9.72
CA VAL A 72 2.91 0.00 -9.97
C VAL A 72 2.76 0.56 -11.39
N ALA A 73 2.60 -0.29 -12.38
CA ALA A 73 2.38 0.14 -13.77
C ALA A 73 1.10 0.99 -13.90
N ALA A 74 -0.01 0.55 -13.30
CA ALA A 74 -1.28 1.28 -13.33
C ALA A 74 -1.19 2.64 -12.63
N VAL A 75 -0.47 2.74 -11.50
CA VAL A 75 -0.23 4.02 -10.81
C VAL A 75 0.54 4.98 -11.71
N GLN A 76 1.64 4.51 -12.33
CA GLN A 76 2.45 5.34 -13.22
C GLN A 76 1.68 5.78 -14.47
N GLU A 77 0.88 4.88 -15.05
CA GLU A 77 0.02 5.20 -16.20
C GLU A 77 -1.01 6.28 -15.84
N ALA A 78 -1.68 6.15 -14.68
CA ALA A 78 -2.65 7.13 -14.23
C ALA A 78 -2.03 8.52 -14.01
N LEU A 79 -0.82 8.59 -13.44
CA LEU A 79 -0.09 9.85 -13.26
C LEU A 79 0.34 10.47 -14.61
N ALA A 80 0.72 9.64 -15.59
CA ALA A 80 1.09 10.11 -16.92
C ALA A 80 -0.10 10.55 -17.78
N ALA A 81 -1.31 10.05 -17.48
CA ALA A 81 -2.53 10.33 -18.24
C ALA A 81 -3.16 11.69 -17.91
N VAL A 82 -2.77 12.35 -16.82
CA VAL A 82 -3.32 13.64 -16.39
C VAL A 82 -2.40 14.81 -16.76
N PRO A 83 -2.94 16.03 -16.96
CA PRO A 83 -2.11 17.21 -17.23
C PRO A 83 -1.05 17.44 -16.15
N PRO A 84 0.20 17.79 -16.51
CA PRO A 84 1.28 18.02 -15.54
C PRO A 84 0.97 19.05 -14.47
N ALA A 85 0.10 20.02 -14.75
CA ALA A 85 -0.32 21.03 -13.79
C ALA A 85 -1.09 20.45 -12.57
N LEU A 86 -1.57 19.20 -12.64
CA LEU A 86 -2.26 18.52 -11.55
C LEU A 86 -1.35 17.59 -10.74
N THR A 87 -0.12 17.33 -11.20
CA THR A 87 0.85 16.40 -10.59
C THR A 87 2.16 17.09 -10.22
N ALA A 88 2.28 18.39 -10.45
CA ALA A 88 3.43 19.23 -10.12
C ALA A 88 3.42 19.71 -8.67
#